data_AF-A0A7Y2KZH9-F1
#
_entry.id   AF-A0A7Y2KZH9-F1
#
_cell.length_a   1.000
_cell.length_b   1.000
_cell.length_c   1.000
_cell.angle_alpha   90.00
_cell.angle_beta   90.00
_cell.angle_gamma   90.00
#
_symmetry.space_group_name_H-M   'P 1'
#
loop_
_entity.id
_entity.type
_entity.pdbx_description
1 polymer ?
#
loop_
_entity_poly.entity_id
_entity_poly.type
_entity_poly.pdbx_seq_one_letter_code
_entity_poly.pdbx_strand_id
1 'polypeptide(L)'
;MTTRTEAVKAYLLDLQDRICAALQTEDGGTPFVEDAWERPAGGGGRTRVMENGNLIEKGGVNFSHVFGSGLPPSASAHRPELAGRGFEALGVSLVIHPHNP
;
A
#
# COMPACT_ATOMS: atom_id res chain seq x y z
N MET A 1 12.58 14.94 0.50
CA MET A 1 12.02 14.04 1.54
C MET A 1 12.89 14.12 2.78
N THR A 2 12.29 14.08 3.97
CA THR A 2 13.07 14.04 5.22
C THR A 2 13.64 12.63 5.42
N THR A 3 14.77 12.51 6.10
CA THR A 3 15.40 11.22 6.42
C THR A 3 14.47 10.27 7.19
N ARG A 4 13.47 10.80 7.92
CA ARG A 4 12.48 9.98 8.64
C ARG A 4 11.45 9.37 7.69
N THR A 5 10.95 10.11 6.70
CA THR A 5 9.98 9.53 5.75
C THR A 5 10.60 8.39 4.96
N GLU A 6 11.84 8.54 4.50
CA GLU A 6 12.55 7.46 3.79
C GLU A 6 12.71 6.20 4.64
N ALA A 7 13.01 6.36 5.93
CA ALA A 7 13.09 5.22 6.86
C ALA A 7 11.74 4.49 7.00
N VAL A 8 10.64 5.24 7.11
CA VAL A 8 9.28 4.66 7.17
C VAL A 8 8.91 4.01 5.84
N LYS A 9 9.25 4.63 4.71
CA LYS A 9 9.03 4.06 3.37
C LYS A 9 9.77 2.73 3.19
N ALA A 10 11.05 2.67 3.56
CA ALA A 10 11.84 1.46 3.51
C ALA A 10 11.22 0.35 4.36
N TYR A 11 10.82 0.68 5.60
CA TYR A 11 10.13 -0.26 6.48
C TYR A 11 8.81 -0.78 5.87
N LEU A 12 7.99 0.09 5.28
CA LEU A 12 6.69 -0.29 4.70
C LEU A 12 6.84 -1.15 3.44
N LEU A 13 7.84 -0.89 2.60
CA LEU A 13 8.16 -1.73 1.44
C LEU A 13 8.60 -3.13 1.87
N ASP A 14 9.52 -3.21 2.84
CA ASP A 14 9.96 -4.48 3.43
C ASP A 14 8.81 -5.22 4.13
N LEU A 15 7.91 -4.49 4.80
CA LEU A 15 6.71 -5.07 5.41
C LEU A 15 5.80 -5.73 4.37
N GLN A 16 5.54 -5.08 3.25
CA GLN A 16 4.78 -5.67 2.15
C GLN A 16 5.48 -6.93 1.61
N ASP A 17 6.80 -6.88 1.44
CA ASP A 17 7.58 -8.04 0.96
C ASP A 17 7.46 -9.23 1.91
N ARG A 18 7.64 -9.02 3.23
CA ARG A 18 7.52 -10.07 4.23
C ARG A 18 6.10 -10.66 4.34
N ILE A 19 5.07 -9.82 4.27
CA ILE A 19 3.67 -10.29 4.33
C ILE A 19 3.37 -11.16 3.10
N CYS A 20 3.72 -10.70 1.90
CA CYS A 20 3.51 -11.48 0.67
C CYS A 20 4.26 -12.81 0.70
N ALA A 21 5.53 -12.82 1.13
CA ALA A 21 6.32 -14.05 1.22
C ALA A 21 5.75 -15.06 2.23
N ALA A 22 5.28 -14.59 3.38
CA ALA A 22 4.65 -15.46 4.39
C ALA A 22 3.35 -16.05 3.84
N LEU A 23 2.45 -15.23 3.29
CA LEU A 23 1.18 -15.70 2.73
C LEU A 23 1.37 -16.65 1.56
N GLN A 24 2.32 -16.39 0.66
CA GLN A 24 2.67 -17.30 -0.42
C GLN A 24 3.21 -18.65 0.10
N THR A 25 3.96 -18.64 1.21
CA THR A 25 4.44 -19.87 1.83
C THR A 25 3.28 -20.70 2.38
N GLU A 26 2.37 -20.07 3.11
CA GLU A 26 1.16 -20.73 3.66
C GLU A 26 0.21 -21.22 2.57
N ASP A 27 0.14 -20.52 1.44
CA ASP A 27 -0.68 -20.91 0.28
C ASP A 27 -0.08 -22.08 -0.52
N GLY A 28 1.15 -22.51 -0.22
CA GLY A 28 1.83 -23.58 -0.97
C GLY A 28 2.49 -23.10 -2.26
N GLY A 29 2.80 -21.81 -2.37
CA GLY A 29 3.68 -21.25 -3.40
C GLY A 29 3.02 -20.37 -4.45
N THR A 30 1.70 -20.17 -4.42
CA THR A 30 1.01 -19.25 -5.36
C THR A 30 1.58 -17.83 -5.22
N PRO A 31 2.03 -17.20 -6.31
CA PRO A 31 2.66 -15.89 -6.22
C PRO A 31 1.64 -14.77 -6.13
N PHE A 32 2.04 -13.66 -5.51
CA PHE A 32 1.40 -12.37 -5.74
C PHE A 32 1.86 -11.80 -7.08
N VAL A 33 0.92 -11.33 -7.89
CA VAL A 33 1.18 -10.52 -9.09
C VAL A 33 1.31 -9.07 -8.67
N GLU A 34 2.41 -8.44 -9.07
CA GLU A 34 2.72 -7.04 -8.77
C GLU A 34 2.31 -6.12 -9.92
N ASP A 35 1.66 -5.02 -9.56
CA ASP A 35 1.39 -3.89 -10.43
C ASP A 35 1.95 -2.61 -9.79
N ALA A 36 3.03 -2.10 -10.38
CA ALA A 36 3.67 -0.85 -9.99
C ALA A 36 3.09 0.30 -10.81
N TRP A 37 2.68 1.36 -10.12
CA TRP A 37 2.00 2.49 -10.75
C TRP A 37 2.48 3.82 -10.20
N GLU A 38 2.35 4.86 -11.04
CA GLU A 38 2.68 6.23 -10.69
C GLU A 38 1.42 7.10 -10.71
N ARG A 39 1.41 8.12 -9.86
CA ARG A 39 0.32 9.09 -9.81
C ARG A 39 0.78 10.37 -10.52
N PRO A 40 0.06 10.87 -11.55
CA PRO A 40 0.44 12.12 -12.25
C PRO A 40 0.61 13.33 -11.32
N ALA A 41 -0.16 13.38 -10.24
CA ALA A 41 -0.10 14.45 -9.25
C ALA A 41 0.94 14.22 -8.12
N GLY A 42 1.78 13.20 -8.22
CA GLY A 42 2.90 12.93 -7.31
C GLY A 42 2.79 11.59 -6.56
N GLY A 43 3.89 10.84 -6.58
CA GLY A 43 4.05 9.54 -5.92
C GLY A 43 3.54 8.37 -6.75
N GLY A 44 3.07 7.32 -6.08
CA GLY A 44 2.65 6.08 -6.73
C GLY A 44 2.42 4.96 -5.71
N GLY A 45 2.51 3.72 -6.18
CA GLY A 45 2.34 2.56 -5.33
C GLY A 45 2.74 1.25 -5.99
N ARG A 46 2.62 0.19 -5.20
CA ARG A 46 2.89 -1.19 -5.56
C ARG A 46 1.70 -2.02 -5.08
N THR A 47 0.81 -2.34 -5.98
CA THR A 47 -0.33 -3.22 -5.73
C THR A 47 0.16 -4.65 -5.89
N ARG A 48 -0.18 -5.54 -4.94
CA ARG A 48 0.11 -6.97 -5.08
C ARG A 48 -1.14 -7.78 -4.83
N VAL A 49 -1.51 -8.61 -5.80
CA VAL A 49 -2.73 -9.42 -5.75
C VAL A 49 -2.40 -10.89 -5.96
N MET A 50 -2.95 -11.74 -5.10
CA MET A 50 -3.03 -13.19 -5.29
C MET A 50 -4.47 -13.55 -5.60
N GLU A 51 -4.70 -14.39 -6.60
CA GLU A 51 -6.02 -14.91 -6.97
C GLU A 51 -5.90 -16.42 -7.22
N ASN A 52 -6.94 -17.17 -6.85
CA ASN A 52 -7.02 -18.62 -7.05
C ASN A 52 -5.84 -19.38 -6.41
N GLY A 53 -5.46 -18.99 -5.18
CA GLY A 53 -4.51 -19.73 -4.36
C GLY A 53 -5.10 -21.02 -3.79
N ASN A 54 -4.29 -21.84 -3.15
CA ASN A 54 -4.76 -23.10 -2.55
C ASN A 54 -5.47 -22.88 -1.20
N LEU A 55 -5.04 -21.86 -0.45
CA LEU A 55 -5.58 -21.45 0.84
C LEU A 55 -6.32 -20.11 0.73
N ILE A 56 -5.74 -19.17 -0.03
CA ILE A 56 -6.21 -17.80 -0.21
C ILE A 56 -6.97 -17.73 -1.54
N GLU A 57 -8.29 -17.56 -1.48
CA GLU A 57 -9.14 -17.35 -2.66
C GLU A 57 -8.74 -16.06 -3.38
N LYS A 58 -8.60 -14.98 -2.60
CA LYS A 58 -8.17 -13.67 -3.10
C LYS A 58 -7.49 -12.87 -1.99
N GLY A 59 -6.31 -12.34 -2.28
CA GLY A 59 -5.55 -11.52 -1.34
C GLY A 59 -4.98 -10.28 -2.01
N GLY A 60 -5.07 -9.15 -1.34
CA GLY A 60 -4.42 -7.90 -1.75
C GLY A 60 -3.53 -7.36 -0.65
N VAL A 61 -2.29 -7.02 -0.97
CA VAL A 61 -1.35 -6.35 -0.05
C VAL A 61 -0.76 -5.17 -0.79
N ASN A 62 -1.23 -3.97 -0.50
CA ASN A 62 -0.99 -2.79 -1.32
C ASN A 62 -0.16 -1.77 -0.55
N PHE A 63 0.93 -1.33 -1.16
CA PHE A 63 1.71 -0.19 -0.70
C PHE A 63 1.38 1.03 -1.56
N SER A 64 1.27 2.18 -0.92
CA SER A 64 1.25 3.47 -1.63
C SER A 64 2.12 4.48 -0.91
N HIS A 65 2.66 5.40 -1.70
CA HIS A 65 3.30 6.61 -1.22
C HIS A 65 2.97 7.75 -2.19
N VAL A 66 2.06 8.62 -1.76
CA VAL A 66 1.54 9.72 -2.57
C VAL A 66 1.81 11.06 -1.89
N PHE A 67 2.04 12.08 -2.69
CA PHE A 67 2.31 13.43 -2.21
C PHE A 67 1.73 14.45 -3.17
N GLY A 68 1.62 15.70 -2.72
CA GLY A 68 1.09 16.79 -3.53
C GLY A 68 1.20 18.14 -2.83
N SER A 69 0.95 19.20 -3.59
CA SER A 69 1.04 20.59 -3.10
C SER A 69 -0.13 21.04 -2.24
N GLY A 70 -1.25 20.30 -2.25
CA GLY A 70 -2.45 20.64 -1.48
C GLY A 70 -3.20 19.39 -1.02
N LEU A 71 -3.59 19.35 0.26
CA LEU A 71 -4.49 18.33 0.78
C LEU A 71 -5.84 18.34 0.04
N PRO A 72 -6.44 17.17 -0.24
CA PRO A 72 -7.79 17.08 -0.78
C PRO A 72 -8.80 17.80 0.14
N PRO A 73 -9.87 18.42 -0.41
CA PRO A 73 -10.89 19.10 0.40
C PRO A 73 -11.50 18.22 1.50
N SER A 74 -11.65 16.92 1.24
CA SER A 74 -12.14 15.96 2.24
C SER A 74 -11.19 15.78 3.43
N ALA A 75 -9.88 15.91 3.23
CA ALA A 75 -8.87 15.75 4.28
C ALA A 75 -8.69 17.01 5.15
N SER A 76 -9.06 18.18 4.63
CA SER A 76 -9.01 19.46 5.36
C SER A 76 -10.38 19.92 5.89
N ALA A 77 -11.47 19.23 5.56
CA ALA A 77 -12.84 19.61 5.95
C ALA A 77 -13.01 19.87 7.46
N HIS A 78 -12.35 19.06 8.30
CA HIS A 78 -12.37 19.21 9.77
C HIS A 78 -11.14 19.93 10.33
N ARG A 79 -10.21 20.34 9.46
CA ARG A 79 -8.94 21.00 9.81
C ARG A 79 -8.64 22.10 8.78
N PRO A 80 -9.40 23.21 8.77
CA PRO A 80 -9.30 24.25 7.75
C PRO A 80 -7.89 24.87 7.63
N GLU A 81 -7.14 24.88 8.73
CA GLU A 81 -5.74 25.33 8.80
C GLU A 81 -4.76 24.51 7.93
N LEU A 82 -5.19 23.32 7.51
CA LEU A 82 -4.43 22.43 6.63
C LEU A 82 -4.81 22.60 5.15
N ALA A 83 -5.83 23.41 4.83
CA ALA A 83 -6.22 23.66 3.44
C ALA A 83 -5.06 24.28 2.65
N GLY A 84 -4.81 23.75 1.45
CA GLY A 84 -3.73 24.20 0.57
C GLY A 84 -2.31 23.87 1.05
N ARG A 85 -2.14 23.14 2.17
CA ARG A 85 -0.83 22.66 2.60
C ARG A 85 -0.39 21.46 1.77
N GLY A 86 0.90 21.42 1.45
CA GLY A 86 1.53 20.23 0.87
C GLY A 86 1.43 19.05 1.81
N PHE A 87 1.37 17.84 1.24
CA PHE A 87 1.23 16.61 1.99
C PHE A 87 2.06 15.49 1.42
N GLU A 88 2.29 14.50 2.27
CA GLU A 88 2.90 13.22 1.95
C GLU A 88 2.16 12.15 2.78
N ALA A 89 1.74 11.06 2.15
CA ALA A 89 1.03 9.97 2.78
C ALA A 89 1.56 8.64 2.22
N LEU A 90 1.98 7.76 3.11
CA LEU A 90 2.47 6.41 2.79
C LEU A 90 1.91 5.39 3.75
N GLY A 91 1.67 4.18 3.24
CA GLY A 91 1.11 3.09 4.05
C GLY A 91 1.07 1.76 3.32
N VAL A 92 0.81 0.71 4.10
CA VAL A 92 0.43 -0.63 3.60
C VAL A 92 -1.00 -0.89 4.04
N SER A 93 -1.84 -1.34 3.12
CA SER A 93 -3.21 -1.79 3.36
C SER A 93 -3.40 -3.17 2.77
N LEU A 94 -4.09 -4.07 3.47
CA LEU A 94 -4.29 -5.42 3.01
C LEU A 94 -5.66 -5.99 3.40
N VAL A 95 -6.17 -6.89 2.55
CA VAL A 95 -7.37 -7.68 2.77
C VAL A 95 -7.11 -9.07 2.20
N ILE A 96 -7.34 -10.12 2.99
CA ILE A 96 -7.10 -11.51 2.63
C ILE A 96 -8.41 -12.29 2.82
N HIS A 97 -8.85 -12.98 1.77
CA HIS A 97 -10.01 -13.86 1.77
C HIS A 97 -9.54 -15.31 1.61
N PRO A 98 -9.49 -16.10 2.69
CA PRO A 98 -9.26 -17.53 2.61
C PRO A 98 -10.44 -18.26 1.96
N HIS A 99 -10.19 -19.42 1.37
CA HIS A 99 -11.25 -20.31 0.88
C HIS A 99 -12.10 -20.92 2.00
N ASN A 100 -11.50 -21.16 3.17
CA ASN A 100 -12.20 -21.78 4.29
C ASN A 100 -13.10 -20.74 5.01
N PRO A 101 -14.43 -20.95 5.06
CA PRO A 101 -15.38 -20.02 5.68
C PRO A 101 -15.18 -19.77 7.18
#